data_AF-A0A443PVB5-F1
#
_entry.id   AF-A0A443PVB5-F1
#
_cell.length_a   1.000
_cell.length_b   1.000
_cell.length_c   1.000
_cell.angle_alpha   90.00
_cell.angle_beta   90.00
_cell.angle_gamma   90.00
#
_symmetry.space_group_name_H-M   'P 1'
#
loop_
_entity.id
_entity.type
_entity.pdbx_description
1 polymer ?
#
loop_
_entity_poly.entity_id
_entity_poly.type
_entity_poly.pdbx_seq_one_letter_code
_entity_poly.pdbx_strand_id
1 'polypeptide(L)'
;MGAVHETTKSGVGVASMGVMRPELVIKSIVPVVMAGVLGFYGLIIAVIISTGINPKAKSYYLFDGYTHPLSGLSCSLAGLAVGMVIGIVGNVGVR
;
A
#
# COMPACT_ATOMS: atom_id res chain seq x y z
N MET A 1 0.04 -6.84 8.03
CA MET A 1 0.21 -8.23 7.56
C MET A 1 -0.11 -8.44 6.07
N GLY A 2 -1.26 -7.99 5.53
CA GLY A 2 -1.65 -8.32 4.15
C GLY A 2 -0.72 -7.84 3.02
N ALA A 3 -0.26 -6.59 3.08
CA ALA A 3 0.66 -6.05 2.07
C ALA A 3 2.04 -6.75 2.05
N VAL A 4 2.50 -7.28 3.20
CA VAL A 4 3.79 -7.97 3.30
C VAL A 4 3.71 -9.35 2.66
N HIS A 5 2.60 -10.08 2.86
CA HIS A 5 2.41 -11.41 2.29
C HIS A 5 2.36 -11.43 0.75
N GLU A 6 1.70 -10.43 0.15
CA GLU A 6 1.65 -10.26 -1.31
C GLU A 6 2.98 -9.78 -1.89
N THR A 7 3.66 -8.85 -1.20
CA THR A 7 5.01 -8.39 -1.59
C THR A 7 6.03 -9.54 -1.55
N THR A 8 5.91 -10.47 -0.58
CA THR A 8 6.76 -11.66 -0.52
C THR A 8 6.51 -12.60 -1.72
N LYS A 9 5.26 -12.83 -2.14
CA LYS A 9 4.97 -13.67 -3.32
C LYS A 9 5.47 -13.04 -4.63
N SER A 10 5.29 -11.74 -4.81
CA SER A 10 5.79 -11.02 -5.99
C SER A 10 7.33 -10.94 -6.01
N GLY A 11 7.97 -10.74 -4.84
CA GLY A 11 9.42 -10.67 -4.72
C GLY A 11 10.15 -11.97 -5.07
N VAL A 12 9.58 -13.14 -4.75
CA VAL A 12 10.13 -14.43 -5.17
C VAL A 12 10.08 -14.58 -6.71
N GLY A 13 9.02 -14.09 -7.35
CA GLY A 13 8.90 -14.05 -8.81
C GLY A 13 9.94 -13.15 -9.47
N VAL A 14 10.18 -11.95 -8.92
CA VAL A 14 11.22 -11.03 -9.41
C VAL A 14 12.63 -11.62 -9.21
N ALA A 15 12.90 -12.26 -8.07
CA ALA A 15 14.19 -12.90 -7.79
C ALA A 15 14.48 -14.09 -8.72
N SER A 16 13.46 -14.90 -9.04
CA SER A 16 13.59 -16.01 -10.00
C SER A 16 13.79 -15.52 -11.44
N MET A 17 13.12 -14.43 -11.82
CA MET A 17 13.29 -13.80 -13.14
C MET A 17 14.65 -13.12 -13.32
N GLY A 18 15.23 -12.60 -12.24
CA GLY A 18 16.59 -12.01 -12.24
C GLY A 18 17.69 -13.00 -12.60
N VAL A 19 17.49 -14.30 -12.36
CA VAL A 19 18.44 -15.35 -12.70
C VAL A 19 18.22 -15.89 -14.12
N MET A 20 16.97 -15.92 -14.61
CA MET A 20 16.62 -16.53 -15.90
C MET A 20 16.69 -15.56 -17.10
N ARG A 21 16.36 -14.27 -16.93
CA ARG A 21 16.33 -13.26 -18.00
C ARG A 21 16.62 -11.84 -17.45
N PRO A 22 17.89 -11.40 -17.37
CA PRO A 22 18.25 -10.12 -16.75
C PRO A 22 17.74 -8.88 -17.49
N GLU A 23 17.47 -8.97 -18.79
CA GLU A 23 16.92 -7.85 -19.59
C GLU A 23 15.48 -7.48 -19.21
N LEU A 24 14.70 -8.43 -18.68
CA LEU A 24 13.30 -8.21 -18.28
C LEU A 24 13.16 -7.66 -16.85
N VAL A 25 14.24 -7.68 -16.06
CA VAL A 25 14.25 -7.24 -14.65
C VAL A 25 13.92 -5.76 -14.50
N ILE A 26 14.36 -4.94 -15.46
CA ILE A 26 14.17 -3.49 -15.39
C ILE A 26 12.69 -3.14 -15.61
N LYS A 27 11.98 -3.95 -16.41
CA LYS A 27 10.54 -3.78 -16.67
C LYS A 27 9.68 -4.36 -15.54
N SER A 28 10.17 -5.37 -14.83
CA SER A 28 9.47 -5.98 -13.69
C SER A 28 9.59 -5.19 -12.38
N ILE A 29 10.42 -4.14 -12.34
CA ILE A 29 10.55 -3.25 -11.16
C ILE A 29 9.38 -2.26 -11.03
N VAL A 30 8.68 -1.96 -12.13
CA VAL A 30 7.52 -1.04 -12.16
C VAL A 30 6.40 -1.44 -11.18
N PRO A 31 5.92 -2.71 -11.15
CA PRO A 31 4.92 -3.13 -10.18
C PRO A 31 5.41 -3.11 -8.73
N VAL A 32 6.72 -3.31 -8.49
CA VAL A 32 7.32 -3.20 -7.14
C VAL A 32 7.26 -1.76 -6.64
N VAL A 33 7.59 -0.78 -7.48
CA VAL A 33 7.49 0.64 -7.13
C VAL A 33 6.04 1.04 -6.87
N MET A 34 5.08 0.56 -7.67
CA MET A 34 3.65 0.82 -7.46
C MET A 34 3.11 0.25 -6.15
N ALA A 35 3.60 -0.93 -5.72
CA ALA A 35 3.29 -1.47 -4.40
C ALA A 35 3.87 -0.59 -3.26
N GLY A 36 5.05 -0.02 -3.47
CA GLY A 36 5.71 0.87 -2.50
C GLY A 36 4.97 2.19 -2.27
N VAL A 37 4.50 2.86 -3.33
CA VAL A 37 3.77 4.14 -3.23
C VAL A 37 2.44 3.96 -2.49
N LEU A 38 1.77 2.81 -2.65
CA LEU A 38 0.53 2.51 -1.92
C LEU A 38 0.70 2.51 -0.40
N GLY A 39 1.86 2.05 0.09
CA GLY A 39 2.19 2.10 1.52
C GLY A 39 2.39 3.54 2.04
N PHE A 40 2.89 4.43 1.19
CA PHE A 40 3.10 5.84 1.55
C PHE A 40 1.78 6.62 1.70
N TYR A 41 0.74 6.29 0.92
CA TYR A 41 -0.57 6.93 1.06
C TYR A 41 -1.18 6.74 2.45
N GLY A 42 -1.03 5.55 3.05
CA GLY A 42 -1.50 5.30 4.42
C GLY A 42 -0.77 6.14 5.48
N LEU A 43 0.53 6.38 5.27
CA LEU A 43 1.33 7.25 6.16
C LEU A 43 0.91 8.72 6.03
N ILE A 44 0.69 9.22 4.81
CA ILE A 44 0.23 10.59 4.58
C ILE A 44 -1.11 10.83 5.29
N ILE A 45 -2.05 9.90 5.16
CA ILE A 45 -3.38 10.01 5.79
C ILE A 45 -3.26 10.05 7.32
N ALA A 46 -2.38 9.22 7.90
CA ALA A 46 -2.12 9.23 9.35
C ALA A 46 -1.57 10.59 9.84
N VAL A 47 -0.66 11.21 9.06
CA VAL A 47 -0.09 12.53 9.39
C VAL A 47 -1.12 13.64 9.27
N ILE A 48 -1.98 13.63 8.25
CA ILE A 48 -3.06 14.60 8.09
C ILE A 48 -4.03 14.53 9.26
N ILE A 49 -4.45 13.31 9.62
CA ILE A 49 -5.33 13.05 10.77
C ILE A 49 -4.68 13.57 12.06
N SER A 50 -3.40 13.24 12.30
CA SER A 50 -2.65 13.68 13.49
C SER A 50 -2.50 15.20 13.58
N THR A 51 -2.37 15.89 12.44
CA THR A 51 -2.23 17.36 12.39
C THR A 51 -3.58 18.06 12.55
N GLY A 52 -4.68 17.39 12.18
CA GLY A 52 -6.06 17.88 12.35
C GLY A 52 -6.56 17.85 13.79
N ILE A 53 -5.96 17.04 14.67
CA ILE A 53 -6.33 16.94 16.09
C ILE A 53 -5.83 18.17 16.86
N ASN A 54 -6.65 19.24 16.88
CA ASN A 54 -6.36 20.45 17.64
C ASN A 54 -7.27 20.56 18.88
N PRO A 55 -6.83 20.08 20.06
CA PRO A 55 -7.64 20.08 21.29
C PRO A 55 -7.86 21.48 21.88
N LYS A 56 -7.25 22.54 21.32
CA LYS A 56 -7.31 23.91 21.85
C LYS A 56 -8.30 24.85 21.13
N ALA A 57 -8.83 24.48 19.96
CA ALA A 57 -9.60 25.40 19.10
C ALA A 57 -10.97 24.89 18.62
N LYS A 58 -11.27 23.58 18.71
CA LYS A 58 -12.55 22.99 18.28
C LYS A 58 -13.05 21.99 19.32
N SER A 59 -14.33 22.08 19.69
CA SER A 59 -15.00 20.99 20.41
C SER A 59 -14.97 19.73 19.56
N TYR A 60 -14.24 18.72 20.02
CA TYR A 60 -14.21 17.41 19.42
C TYR A 60 -15.61 16.79 19.51
N TYR A 61 -16.36 16.79 18.41
CA TYR A 61 -17.64 16.08 18.36
C TYR A 61 -17.36 14.58 18.38
N LEU A 62 -18.21 13.81 19.08
CA LEU A 62 -18.18 12.33 19.05
C LEU A 62 -18.15 11.78 17.61
N PHE A 63 -18.78 12.50 16.67
CA PHE A 63 -18.71 12.19 15.24
C PHE A 63 -17.27 12.15 14.71
N ASP A 64 -16.48 13.23 14.87
CA ASP A 64 -15.07 13.27 14.43
C ASP A 64 -14.20 12.20 15.08
N GLY A 65 -14.52 11.82 16.33
CA GLY A 65 -13.86 10.73 17.04
C GLY A 65 -14.06 9.35 16.40
N TYR A 66 -15.23 9.09 15.80
CA TYR A 66 -15.49 7.85 15.07
C TYR A 66 -14.98 7.93 13.62
N THR A 67 -15.05 9.08 12.95
CA THR A 67 -14.68 9.21 11.53
C THR A 67 -13.16 9.07 11.29
N HIS A 68 -12.31 9.54 12.19
CA HIS A 68 -10.85 9.41 12.08
C HIS A 68 -10.35 7.94 12.02
N PRO A 69 -10.73 7.04 12.94
CA PRO A 69 -10.33 5.64 12.85
C PRO A 69 -11.02 4.86 11.72
N LEU A 70 -12.29 5.19 11.40
CA LEU A 70 -13.04 4.55 10.31
C LEU A 70 -12.47 4.88 8.91
N SER A 71 -12.05 6.12 8.69
CA SER A 71 -11.39 6.53 7.45
C SER A 71 -10.03 5.85 7.25
N GLY A 72 -9.27 5.65 8.33
CA GLY A 72 -8.01 4.88 8.29
C GLY A 72 -8.22 3.40 7.94
N LEU A 73 -9.23 2.75 8.54
CA LEU A 73 -9.53 1.33 8.28
C LEU A 73 -10.03 1.08 6.86
N SER A 74 -10.94 1.92 6.35
CA SER A 74 -11.46 1.79 4.98
C SER A 74 -10.36 1.95 3.92
N CYS A 75 -9.49 2.94 4.07
CA CYS A 75 -8.34 3.10 3.18
C CYS A 75 -7.36 1.93 3.26
N SER A 76 -7.10 1.39 4.46
CA SER A 76 -6.17 0.27 4.64
C SER A 76 -6.68 -1.02 3.97
N LEU A 77 -7.98 -1.30 4.06
CA LEU A 77 -8.58 -2.46 3.41
C LEU A 77 -8.58 -2.33 1.88
N ALA A 78 -8.84 -1.13 1.35
CA ALA A 78 -8.73 -0.84 -0.08
C ALA A 78 -7.28 -1.00 -0.58
N GLY A 79 -6.30 -0.50 0.18
CA GLY A 79 -4.87 -0.64 -0.14
C GLY A 79 -4.41 -2.10 -0.15
N LEU A 80 -4.99 -2.95 0.70
CA LEU A 80 -4.73 -4.40 0.70
C LEU A 80 -5.29 -5.08 -0.56
N ALA A 81 -6.52 -4.74 -0.96
CA ALA A 81 -7.14 -5.27 -2.18
C ALA A 81 -6.36 -4.85 -3.45
N VAL A 82 -5.96 -3.59 -3.54
CA VAL A 82 -5.14 -3.08 -4.65
C VAL A 82 -3.75 -3.74 -4.66
N GLY A 83 -3.12 -3.90 -3.50
CA GLY A 83 -1.84 -4.61 -3.39
C GLY A 83 -1.89 -6.05 -3.91
N MET A 84 -3.00 -6.75 -3.65
CA MET A 84 -3.23 -8.10 -4.16
C MET A 84 -3.42 -8.12 -5.69
N VAL A 85 -4.20 -7.18 -6.24
CA VAL A 85 -4.39 -7.08 -7.69
C VAL A 85 -3.08 -6.73 -8.41
N ILE A 86 -2.29 -5.79 -7.87
CA ILE A 86 -0.97 -5.43 -8.43
C ILE A 86 0.00 -6.61 -8.34
N GLY A 87 -0.01 -7.37 -7.24
CA GLY A 87 0.80 -8.58 -7.10
C GLY A 87 0.47 -9.65 -8.16
N ILE A 88 -0.82 -9.88 -8.42
CA ILE A 88 -1.28 -10.82 -9.45
C ILE A 88 -0.93 -10.31 -10.85
N VAL A 89 -1.20 -9.04 -11.15
CA VAL A 89 -0.86 -8.42 -12.44
C VAL A 89 0.65 -8.41 -12.68
N GLY A 90 1.44 -8.12 -11.64
CA GLY A 90 2.91 -8.14 -11.72
C GLY A 90 3.43 -9.55 -12.03
N ASN A 91 2.86 -10.59 -11.43
CA ASN A 91 3.20 -11.98 -11.70
C ASN A 91 2.78 -12.44 -13.11
N VAL A 92 1.67 -11.93 -13.65
CA VAL A 92 1.23 -12.20 -15.03
C VAL A 92 2.03 -11.40 -16.06
N GLY A 93 2.45 -10.18 -15.75
CA GLY A 93 3.24 -9.33 -16.67
C GLY A 93 4.72 -9.71 -16.77
N VAL A 94 5.20 -10.59 -15.90
CA VAL A 94 6.59 -11.07 -15.88
C VAL A 94 6.78 -12.38 -16.66
N ARG A 95 5.73 -13.19 -16.80
CA ARG A 95 5.72 -14.44 -17.58
C ARG A 95 5.34 -14.16 -19.03
#